data_AF-A0A8T6FX71-F1
#
_entry.id   AF-A0A8T6FX71-F1
#
_cell.length_a   1.000
_cell.length_b   1.000
_cell.length_c   1.000
_cell.angle_alpha   90.00
_cell.angle_beta   90.00
_cell.angle_gamma   90.00
#
_symmetry.space_group_name_H-M   'P 1'
#
loop_
_entity.id
_entity.type
_entity.pdbx_description
1 polymer ?
#
loop_
_entity_poly.entity_id
_entity_poly.type
_entity_poly.pdbx_seq_one_letter_code
_entity_poly.pdbx_strand_id
1 'polypeptide(L)'
;MAEFRFTREARTPHSESYRVDDGEHAIARADIHLTAASAHATLVIHQSVSDDTLHDLLEALDDEIVSTADPYREDLIVTVWRGEEVGVFADDSDDDEEDEEDEDEDGEGGGSS
;
A
#
# COMPACT_ATOMS: atom_id res chain seq x y z
N MET A 1 8.71 -19.30 -16.02
CA MET A 1 7.90 -18.30 -15.34
C MET A 1 8.51 -18.10 -13.98
N ALA A 2 9.00 -16.90 -13.72
CA ALA A 2 9.44 -16.55 -12.38
C ALA A 2 8.27 -16.67 -11.40
N GLU A 3 8.54 -17.15 -10.18
CA GLU A 3 7.50 -17.26 -9.14
C GLU A 3 7.40 -15.92 -8.42
N PHE A 4 6.40 -15.12 -8.77
CA PHE A 4 6.12 -13.87 -8.08
C PHE A 4 5.14 -14.09 -6.92
N ARG A 5 5.39 -13.40 -5.81
CA ARG A 5 4.47 -13.32 -4.69
C ARG A 5 3.89 -11.92 -4.60
N PHE A 6 2.58 -11.82 -4.76
CA PHE A 6 1.84 -10.58 -4.56
C PHE A 6 1.35 -10.52 -3.11
N THR A 7 1.86 -9.55 -2.35
CA THR A 7 1.42 -9.26 -0.99
C THR A 7 0.56 -8.00 -1.02
N ARG A 8 -0.75 -8.15 -0.80
CA ARG A 8 -1.65 -7.00 -0.73
C ARG A 8 -1.43 -6.22 0.57
N GLU A 9 -1.05 -4.96 0.44
CA GLU A 9 -0.77 -4.07 1.58
C GLU A 9 -2.00 -3.25 1.98
N ALA A 10 -2.79 -2.81 1.00
CA ALA A 10 -4.02 -2.08 1.23
C ALA A 10 -5.12 -2.49 0.24
N ARG A 11 -6.37 -2.41 0.71
CA ARG A 11 -7.56 -2.64 -0.12
C ARG A 11 -8.67 -1.66 0.26
N THR A 12 -9.26 -1.05 -0.75
CA THR A 12 -10.49 -0.27 -0.66
C THR A 12 -11.48 -0.77 -1.71
N PRO A 13 -12.72 -0.26 -1.76
CA PRO A 13 -13.66 -0.61 -2.84
C PRO A 13 -13.19 -0.21 -4.25
N HIS A 14 -12.24 0.73 -4.37
CA HIS A 14 -11.83 1.32 -5.65
C HIS A 14 -10.33 1.28 -5.90
N SER A 15 -9.53 0.80 -4.96
CA SER A 15 -8.08 0.79 -5.07
C SER A 15 -7.46 -0.33 -4.26
N GLU A 16 -6.35 -0.85 -4.75
CA GLU A 16 -5.55 -1.88 -4.10
C GLU A 16 -4.07 -1.56 -4.27
N SER A 17 -3.25 -1.92 -3.29
CA SER A 17 -1.80 -1.83 -3.42
C SER A 17 -1.13 -3.15 -3.09
N TYR A 18 -0.12 -3.49 -3.88
CA TYR A 18 0.63 -4.73 -3.76
C TYR A 18 2.12 -4.44 -3.74
N ARG A 19 2.80 -5.14 -2.84
CA ARG A 19 4.23 -5.41 -2.94
C ARG A 19 4.43 -6.72 -3.69
N VAL A 20 5.41 -6.76 -4.59
CA VAL A 20 5.75 -7.94 -5.37
C VAL A 20 7.16 -8.39 -5.06
N ASP A 21 7.30 -9.64 -4.64
CA ASP A 21 8.56 -10.25 -4.27
C ASP A 21 8.88 -11.44 -5.21
N ASP A 22 10.16 -11.67 -5.51
CA ASP A 22 10.65 -12.79 -6.34
C ASP A 22 11.07 -14.03 -5.51
N GLY A 23 10.69 -14.04 -4.24
CA GLY A 23 11.06 -15.06 -3.25
C GLY A 23 12.23 -14.66 -2.36
N GLU A 24 13.11 -13.77 -2.82
CA GLU A 24 14.26 -13.30 -2.03
C GLU A 24 14.23 -11.78 -1.81
N HIS A 25 13.79 -11.02 -2.81
CA HIS A 25 13.76 -9.56 -2.78
C HIS A 25 12.40 -9.00 -3.21
N ALA A 26 12.07 -7.82 -2.68
CA ALA A 26 11.02 -7.00 -3.26
C ALA A 26 11.52 -6.39 -4.55
N ILE A 27 10.80 -6.66 -5.63
CA ILE A 27 11.21 -6.27 -6.99
C ILE A 27 10.23 -5.30 -7.63
N ALA A 28 9.01 -5.16 -7.09
CA ALA A 28 8.05 -4.17 -7.59
C ALA A 28 7.00 -3.76 -6.57
N ARG A 29 6.35 -2.64 -6.85
CA ARG A 29 5.11 -2.17 -6.21
C ARG A 29 4.07 -1.91 -7.30
N ALA A 30 2.85 -2.39 -7.08
CA ALA A 30 1.70 -2.09 -7.94
C ALA A 30 0.62 -1.34 -7.18
N ASP A 31 0.21 -0.19 -7.69
CA ASP A 31 -0.92 0.59 -7.17
C ASP A 31 -2.03 0.61 -8.22
N ILE A 32 -3.20 0.10 -7.85
CA ILE A 32 -4.30 -0.20 -8.76
C ILE A 32 -5.49 0.68 -8.41
N HIS A 33 -6.08 1.26 -9.45
CA HIS A 33 -7.32 2.04 -9.37
C HIS A 33 -8.39 1.34 -10.23
N LEU A 34 -9.43 0.88 -9.56
CA LEU A 34 -10.56 0.16 -10.14
C LEU A 34 -11.65 1.16 -10.54
N THR A 35 -12.02 1.15 -11.82
CA THR A 35 -13.21 1.88 -12.32
C THR A 35 -14.37 0.93 -12.52
N ALA A 36 -15.48 1.39 -13.11
CA ALA A 36 -16.60 0.54 -13.44
C ALA A 36 -16.32 -0.43 -14.60
N ALA A 37 -15.38 -0.10 -15.50
CA ALA A 37 -15.13 -0.86 -16.74
C ALA A 37 -13.68 -1.34 -16.91
N SER A 38 -12.71 -0.65 -16.30
CA SER A 38 -11.28 -0.92 -16.44
C SER A 38 -10.54 -0.85 -15.10
N ALA A 39 -9.32 -1.38 -15.07
CA ALA A 39 -8.35 -1.19 -14.01
C ALA A 39 -7.14 -0.40 -14.55
N HIS A 40 -6.70 0.60 -13.79
CA HIS A 40 -5.48 1.35 -14.07
C HIS A 40 -4.44 1.00 -13.02
N ALA A 41 -3.32 0.42 -13.44
CA ALA A 41 -2.20 0.08 -12.57
C ALA A 41 -1.00 1.00 -12.82
N THR A 42 -0.38 1.46 -11.74
CA THR A 42 0.98 1.98 -11.75
C THR A 42 1.90 0.90 -11.21
N LEU A 43 2.83 0.42 -12.02
CA LEU A 43 3.82 -0.59 -11.64
C LEU A 43 5.19 0.06 -11.55
N VAL A 44 5.77 0.12 -10.35
CA VAL A 44 7.15 0.57 -10.14
C VAL A 44 8.02 -0.67 -9.95
N ILE A 45 8.99 -0.89 -10.83
CA ILE A 45 9.93 -2.02 -10.75
C ILE A 45 11.31 -1.57 -10.35
N HIS A 46 12.06 -2.45 -9.67
CA HIS A 46 13.46 -2.21 -9.35
C HIS A 46 14.32 -2.13 -10.62
N GLN A 47 15.37 -1.31 -10.60
CA GLN A 47 16.27 -1.10 -11.75
C GLN A 47 16.97 -2.38 -12.25
N SER A 48 17.09 -3.41 -11.42
CA SER A 48 17.69 -4.70 -11.78
C SER A 48 16.74 -5.65 -12.50
N VAL A 49 15.45 -5.33 -12.58
CA VAL A 49 14.45 -6.18 -13.25
C VAL A 49 14.67 -6.14 -14.77
N SER A 50 14.89 -7.32 -15.35
CA SER A 50 15.08 -7.49 -16.79
C SER A 50 13.77 -7.28 -17.57
N ASP A 51 13.85 -7.02 -18.87
CA ASP A 51 12.65 -6.85 -19.71
C ASP A 51 11.85 -8.16 -19.85
N ASP A 52 12.51 -9.33 -19.85
CA ASP A 52 11.84 -10.63 -19.82
C ASP A 52 11.07 -10.82 -18.50
N THR A 53 11.70 -10.48 -17.37
CA THR A 53 11.05 -10.53 -16.05
C THR A 53 9.90 -9.53 -15.96
N LEU A 54 10.04 -8.34 -16.56
CA LEU A 54 8.94 -7.37 -16.64
C LEU A 54 7.75 -7.94 -17.43
N HIS A 55 7.99 -8.66 -18.52
CA HIS A 55 6.91 -9.29 -19.26
C HIS A 55 6.18 -10.33 -18.40
N ASP A 56 6.93 -11.25 -17.77
CA ASP A 56 6.38 -12.25 -16.85
C ASP A 56 5.59 -11.55 -15.69
N LEU A 57 6.09 -10.43 -15.17
CA LEU A 57 5.43 -9.65 -14.10
C LEU A 57 4.09 -9.05 -14.55
N LEU A 58 4.03 -8.54 -15.79
CA LEU A 58 2.80 -7.96 -16.33
C LEU A 58 1.72 -9.03 -16.53
N GLU A 59 2.11 -10.21 -17.02
CA GLU A 59 1.19 -11.37 -17.13
C GLU A 59 0.69 -11.80 -15.75
N ALA A 60 1.59 -11.94 -14.78
CA ALA A 60 1.21 -12.34 -13.42
C ALA A 60 0.33 -11.28 -12.71
N LEU A 61 0.56 -10.00 -12.96
CA LEU A 61 -0.27 -8.92 -12.44
C LEU A 61 -1.69 -8.96 -13.03
N ASP A 62 -1.82 -9.24 -14.32
CA ASP A 62 -3.14 -9.39 -14.97
C ASP A 62 -3.93 -10.53 -14.34
N ASP A 63 -3.31 -11.70 -14.17
CA ASP A 63 -3.91 -12.86 -13.51
C ASP A 63 -4.35 -12.55 -12.06
N GLU A 64 -3.53 -11.83 -11.29
CA GLU A 64 -3.85 -11.44 -9.91
C GLU A 64 -5.05 -10.48 -9.85
N ILE A 65 -5.14 -9.53 -10.80
CA ILE A 65 -6.28 -8.60 -10.87
C ILE A 65 -7.56 -9.34 -11.26
N VAL A 66 -7.50 -10.24 -12.24
CA VAL A 66 -8.64 -11.06 -12.66
C VAL A 66 -9.15 -11.92 -11.51
N SER A 67 -8.25 -12.46 -10.69
CA SER A 67 -8.57 -13.28 -9.51
C SER A 67 -9.30 -12.50 -8.40
N THR A 68 -9.06 -11.19 -8.30
CA THR A 68 -9.43 -10.39 -7.13
C THR A 68 -10.51 -9.35 -7.39
N ALA A 69 -10.75 -8.99 -8.66
CA ALA A 69 -11.74 -8.03 -9.10
C ALA A 69 -13.13 -8.67 -9.35
N ASP A 70 -14.15 -8.14 -8.68
CA ASP A 70 -15.56 -8.54 -8.85
C ASP A 70 -16.38 -7.29 -9.25
N PRO A 71 -17.13 -7.26 -10.38
CA PRO A 71 -17.16 -8.18 -11.52
C PRO A 71 -15.99 -8.02 -12.52
N TYR A 72 -15.78 -9.06 -13.33
CA TYR A 72 -14.79 -9.17 -14.43
C TYR A 72 -14.56 -7.82 -15.14
N ARG A 73 -13.36 -7.25 -14.99
CA ARG A 73 -12.97 -6.02 -15.69
C ARG A 73 -12.37 -6.39 -17.03
N GLU A 74 -12.76 -5.67 -18.08
CA GLU A 74 -12.44 -6.04 -19.46
C GLU A 74 -11.07 -5.50 -19.92
N ASP A 75 -10.51 -4.49 -19.23
CA ASP A 75 -9.30 -3.80 -19.68
C ASP A 75 -8.39 -3.45 -18.49
N LEU A 76 -7.13 -3.90 -18.55
CA LEU A 76 -6.05 -3.53 -17.63
C LEU A 76 -5.06 -2.61 -18.36
N ILE A 77 -4.94 -1.38 -17.88
CA ILE A 77 -3.97 -0.40 -18.37
C ILE A 77 -2.84 -0.26 -17.35
N VAL A 78 -1.62 -0.64 -17.72
CA VAL A 78 -0.45 -0.54 -16.83
C VAL A 78 0.50 0.55 -17.31
N THR A 79 0.84 1.48 -16.41
CA THR A 79 1.97 2.41 -16.59
C THR A 79 3.15 1.92 -15.78
N VAL A 80 4.28 1.66 -16.44
CA VAL A 80 5.47 1.09 -15.80
C VAL A 80 6.54 2.16 -15.58
N TRP A 81 7.06 2.23 -14.36
CA TRP A 81 8.22 3.02 -13.97
C TRP A 81 9.34 2.09 -13.51
N ARG A 82 10.59 2.45 -13.80
CA ARG A 82 11.78 1.71 -13.35
C ARG A 82 12.60 2.61 -12.44
N GLY A 83 12.90 2.16 -11.22
CA GLY A 83 13.57 2.96 -10.20
C GLY A 83 14.05 2.15 -9.00
N GLU A 84 14.27 2.83 -7.88
CA GLU A 84 14.69 2.26 -6.60
C GLU A 84 13.79 2.82 -5.50
N GLU A 85 13.39 1.98 -4.54
CA GLU A 85 12.67 2.44 -3.35
C GLU A 85 13.65 3.17 -2.44
N VAL A 86 13.39 4.45 -2.19
CA VAL A 86 14.28 5.30 -1.37
C VAL A 86 13.94 5.17 0.12
N GLY A 87 12.71 4.78 0.46
CA GLY A 87 12.25 4.58 1.82
C GLY A 87 10.74 4.83 1.97
N VAL A 88 10.20 4.41 3.11
CA VAL A 88 8.82 4.68 3.53
C VAL A 88 8.85 5.78 4.59
N PHE A 89 8.03 6.81 4.40
CA PHE A 89 7.88 7.91 5.33
C PHE A 89 6.42 7.94 5.81
N ALA A 90 6.22 7.80 7.11
CA ALA A 90 4.92 7.97 7.77
C ALA A 90 5.06 9.07 8.82
N ASP A 91 3.99 9.84 9.02
CA ASP A 91 3.90 10.77 10.15
C ASP A 91 3.66 9.92 11.40
N ASP A 92 4.61 9.93 12.34
CA ASP A 92 4.52 9.23 13.63
C ASP A 92 3.52 10.02 14.48
N SER A 93 2.22 9.82 14.27
CA SER A 93 1.15 10.39 15.10
C SER A 93 0.92 9.54 16.37
N ASP A 94 1.98 8.95 16.90
CA ASP A 94 2.03 8.31 18.21
C ASP A 94 2.91 9.18 19.13
N ASP A 95 2.61 10.49 19.21
CA ASP A 95 3.11 11.33 20.31
C ASP A 95 2.14 11.11 21.48
N ASP A 96 2.64 10.37 22.46
CA ASP A 96 2.03 9.93 23.70
C ASP A 96 1.01 10.94 24.31
N GLU A 97 -0.29 10.63 24.26
CA GLU A 97 -1.29 11.18 25.20
C GLU A 97 -1.22 10.43 26.55
N GLU A 98 -0.02 10.19 27.08
CA GLU A 98 0.17 9.70 28.46
C GLU A 98 0.71 10.83 29.36
N ASP A 99 -0.13 11.15 30.35
CA ASP A 99 0.16 11.79 31.64
C ASP A 99 0.43 13.31 31.71
N GLU A 100 -0.63 14.07 32.03
CA GLU A 100 -0.60 14.99 33.18
C GLU A 100 -1.93 14.89 33.97
N GLU A 101 -2.02 13.89 34.86
CA GLU A 101 -2.84 14.00 36.07
C GLU A 101 -2.17 15.02 37.01
N ASP A 102 -2.88 16.11 37.35
CA ASP A 102 -3.09 16.61 38.72
C ASP A 102 -3.61 18.06 38.65
N GLU A 103 -4.94 18.22 38.62
CA GLU A 103 -5.56 19.49 39.02
C GLU A 103 -5.45 19.60 40.55
N ASP A 104 -4.38 20.24 41.01
CA ASP A 104 -4.27 20.85 42.34
C ASP A 104 -5.40 21.89 42.51
N GLU A 105 -6.52 21.50 43.13
CA GLU A 105 -7.50 22.47 43.64
C GLU A 105 -7.06 22.94 45.05
N ASP A 106 -6.15 23.91 45.05
CA ASP A 106 -5.78 24.73 46.21
C ASP A 106 -7.03 25.39 46.82
N GLY A 107 -7.14 25.32 48.16
CA GLY A 107 -8.33 25.70 48.90
C GLY A 107 -8.55 27.19 49.16
N GLU A 108 -9.65 27.46 49.88
CA GLU A 108 -9.96 28.61 50.77
C GLU A 108 -11.50 28.56 50.96
N GLY A 109 -12.15 28.80 52.08
CA GLY A 109 -11.87 29.37 53.38
C GLY A 109 -13.21 29.35 54.15
N GLY A 110 -13.17 29.67 55.45
CA GLY A 110 -14.22 29.31 56.40
C GLY A 110 -15.53 30.10 56.38
N GLY A 111 -16.41 29.79 57.34
CA GLY A 111 -17.55 30.62 57.70
C GLY A 111 -18.69 29.90 58.41
N SER A 112 -18.75 30.02 59.74
CA SER A 112 -19.84 29.57 60.62
C SER A 112 -21.24 30.04 60.21
N SER A 113 -22.25 29.21 60.51
CA SER A 113 -23.48 29.57 61.26
C SER A 113 -24.20 28.31 61.70
#